data_AF-D9XX87-F1
#
_entry.id   AF-D9XX87-F1
#
_cell.length_a   1.000
_cell.length_b   1.000
_cell.length_c   1.000
_cell.angle_alpha   90.00
_cell.angle_beta   90.00
_cell.angle_gamma   90.00
#
_symmetry.space_group_name_H-M   'P 1'
#
loop_
_entity.id
_entity.type
_entity.pdbx_description
1 polymer ?
#
loop_
_entity_poly.entity_id
_entity_poly.type
_entity_poly.pdbx_seq_one_letter_code
_entity_poly.pdbx_strand_id
1 'polypeptide(L)'
;MFRRVELAALDQLDELGGLDSDAGWDAGAWGDAMDKYWDEYEELGTGPDARGPKLLLIEEEPENALWRVRQIFDDPSGDHDWGISAEVDLTASDAEGRAVVRVTDVGQL
;
A
#
# COMPACT_ATOMS: atom_id res chain seq x y z
N MET A 1 1.09 -2.01 5.64
CA MET A 1 0.93 -0.86 4.74
C MET A 1 2.20 -0.03 4.62
N PHE A 2 2.56 0.81 5.60
CA PHE A 2 3.61 1.83 5.41
C PHE A 2 4.98 1.33 4.91
N ARG A 3 5.42 0.12 5.30
CA ARG A 3 6.65 -0.47 4.74
C ARG A 3 6.64 -0.56 3.20
N ARG A 4 5.48 -0.79 2.58
CA ARG A 4 5.34 -0.82 1.11
C ARG A 4 5.55 0.57 0.50
N VAL A 5 5.05 1.62 1.15
CA VAL A 5 5.30 3.03 0.76
C VAL A 5 6.79 3.34 0.83
N GLU A 6 7.46 2.96 1.92
CA GLU A 6 8.91 3.17 2.06
C GLU A 6 9.70 2.47 0.94
N LEU A 7 9.35 1.22 0.61
CA LEU A 7 10.02 0.47 -0.44
C LEU A 7 9.74 1.05 -1.83
N ALA A 8 8.50 1.47 -2.11
CA ALA A 8 8.13 2.13 -3.35
C ALA A 8 8.87 3.46 -3.54
N ALA A 9 8.96 4.28 -2.49
CA ALA A 9 9.69 5.55 -2.51
C ALA A 9 11.20 5.38 -2.72
N LEU A 10 11.77 4.25 -2.26
CA LEU A 10 13.18 3.90 -2.43
C LEU A 10 13.45 3.14 -3.74
N ASP A 11 12.43 2.91 -4.58
CA ASP A 11 12.48 2.08 -5.78
C ASP A 11 13.03 0.65 -5.51
N GLN A 12 12.73 0.11 -4.33
CA GLN A 12 13.15 -1.23 -3.90
C GLN A 12 12.13 -2.29 -4.34
N LEU A 13 11.86 -2.36 -5.65
CA LEU A 13 10.79 -3.18 -6.24
C LEU A 13 10.96 -4.69 -5.98
N ASP A 14 12.19 -5.20 -5.92
CA ASP A 14 12.45 -6.61 -5.63
C ASP A 14 12.00 -7.00 -4.20
N GLU A 15 12.33 -6.18 -3.21
CA GLU A 15 11.90 -6.42 -1.82
C GLU A 15 10.39 -6.23 -1.70
N LEU A 16 9.85 -5.20 -2.38
CA LEU A 16 8.43 -4.90 -2.38
C LEU A 16 7.59 -6.03 -2.99
N GLY A 17 7.97 -6.52 -4.16
CA GLY A 17 7.36 -7.68 -4.80
C GLY A 17 7.50 -8.96 -3.98
N GLY A 18 8.59 -9.12 -3.23
CA GLY A 18 8.76 -10.22 -2.29
C GLY A 18 7.76 -10.22 -1.13
N LEU A 19 7.25 -9.05 -0.71
CA LEU A 19 6.24 -8.94 0.35
C LEU A 19 4.83 -9.29 -0.12
N ASP A 20 4.54 -9.07 -1.40
CA ASP A 20 3.18 -9.15 -1.95
C ASP A 20 3.00 -10.20 -3.05
N SER A 21 4.01 -11.04 -3.28
CA SER A 21 3.98 -12.12 -4.28
C SER A 21 2.79 -13.05 -4.10
N ASP A 22 2.42 -13.36 -2.85
CA ASP A 22 1.28 -14.22 -2.53
C ASP A 22 -0.07 -13.58 -2.90
N ALA A 23 -0.11 -12.25 -3.06
CA ALA A 23 -1.25 -11.48 -3.54
C ALA A 23 -1.17 -11.20 -5.06
N GLY A 24 -0.17 -11.75 -5.76
CA GLY A 24 0.03 -11.56 -7.20
C GLY A 24 0.74 -10.26 -7.58
N TRP A 25 1.28 -9.53 -6.61
CA TRP A 25 2.04 -8.29 -6.82
C TRP A 25 3.53 -8.59 -6.73
N ASP A 26 4.13 -8.91 -7.88
CA ASP A 26 5.58 -9.05 -8.00
C ASP A 26 6.26 -7.68 -8.28
N ALA A 27 7.59 -7.69 -8.40
CA ALA A 27 8.36 -6.47 -8.64
C ALA A 27 7.94 -5.76 -9.94
N GLY A 28 7.55 -6.51 -10.97
CA GLY A 28 7.10 -5.94 -12.25
C GLY A 28 5.75 -5.26 -12.11
N ALA A 29 4.78 -5.91 -11.45
CA ALA A 29 3.47 -5.31 -11.18
C ALA A 29 3.57 -4.03 -10.35
N TRP A 30 4.46 -4.01 -9.34
CA TRP A 30 4.74 -2.81 -8.57
C TRP A 30 5.41 -1.72 -9.40
N GLY A 31 6.40 -2.07 -10.22
CA GLY A 31 7.06 -1.13 -11.14
C GLY A 31 6.07 -0.48 -12.10
N ASP A 32 5.27 -1.29 -12.80
CA ASP A 32 4.26 -0.80 -13.75
C ASP A 32 3.21 0.13 -13.11
N ALA A 33 2.89 -0.10 -11.84
CA ALA A 33 1.98 0.77 -11.10
C ALA A 33 2.65 2.07 -10.65
N MET A 34 3.86 1.99 -10.10
CA MET A 34 4.61 3.14 -9.62
C MET A 34 5.12 4.04 -10.74
N ASP A 35 5.47 3.49 -11.90
CA ASP A 35 5.87 4.27 -13.08
C ASP A 35 4.81 5.32 -13.44
N LYS A 36 3.53 4.99 -13.30
CA LYS A 36 2.43 5.93 -13.56
C LYS A 36 2.33 7.05 -12.50
N TYR A 37 2.71 6.76 -11.25
CA TYR A 37 2.83 7.79 -10.22
C TYR A 37 4.01 8.71 -10.54
N TRP A 38 5.14 8.14 -10.96
CA TRP A 38 6.35 8.88 -11.32
C TRP A 38 6.22 9.71 -12.60
N ASP A 39 5.29 9.35 -13.49
CA ASP A 39 4.91 10.19 -14.64
C ASP A 39 4.27 11.52 -14.19
N GLU A 40 3.71 11.59 -12.98
CA GLU A 40 2.99 12.76 -12.44
C GLU A 40 3.77 13.51 -11.37
N TYR A 41 4.46 12.78 -10.47
CA TYR A 41 5.16 13.35 -9.31
C TYR A 41 6.62 12.90 -9.26
N GLU A 42 7.53 13.75 -8.77
CA GLU A 42 8.96 13.44 -8.69
C GLU A 42 9.40 12.89 -7.31
N GLU A 43 8.55 13.00 -6.29
CA GLU A 43 8.86 12.61 -4.91
C GLU A 43 7.68 11.86 -4.29
N LEU A 44 7.96 10.89 -3.44
CA LEU A 44 6.97 10.22 -2.58
C LEU A 44 7.37 10.42 -1.12
N GLY A 45 6.53 11.12 -0.36
CA GLY A 45 6.76 11.44 1.04
C GLY A 45 6.74 10.19 1.93
N THR A 46 7.78 10.03 2.76
CA THR A 46 7.87 8.95 3.78
C THR A 46 8.13 9.47 5.19
N GLY A 47 7.93 10.77 5.41
CA GLY A 47 8.13 11.45 6.68
C GLY A 47 7.06 11.13 7.73
N PRO A 48 7.08 11.83 8.88
CA PRO A 48 6.06 11.65 9.92
C PRO A 48 4.63 11.91 9.44
N ASP A 49 4.43 12.90 8.55
CA ASP A 49 3.11 13.27 8.03
C ASP A 49 2.54 12.19 7.10
N ALA A 50 3.39 11.53 6.29
CA ALA A 50 3.03 10.37 5.47
C ALA A 50 2.45 9.18 6.27
N ARG A 51 2.80 9.08 7.57
CA ARG A 51 2.27 8.05 8.50
C ARG A 51 1.04 8.53 9.27
N GLY A 52 0.61 9.76 9.02
CA GLY A 52 -0.48 10.40 9.74
C GLY A 52 -1.82 9.70 9.50
N PRO A 53 -2.76 9.80 10.45
CA PRO A 53 -4.07 9.15 10.35
C PRO A 53 -4.94 9.72 9.22
N LYS A 54 -4.54 10.83 8.59
CA LYS A 54 -5.25 11.39 7.43
C LYS A 54 -4.99 10.62 6.14
N LEU A 55 -3.89 9.87 6.08
CA LEU A 55 -3.44 9.14 4.89
C LEU A 55 -3.64 7.63 5.03
N LEU A 56 -4.32 7.18 6.09
CA LEU A 56 -4.67 5.79 6.31
C LEU A 56 -6.17 5.68 6.58
N LEU A 57 -6.88 5.04 5.66
CA LEU A 57 -8.30 4.73 5.79
C LEU A 57 -8.44 3.23 6.05
N ILE A 58 -9.25 2.90 7.04
CA ILE A 58 -9.58 1.53 7.41
C ILE A 58 -11.10 1.44 7.48
N GLU A 59 -11.66 0.51 6.71
CA GLU A 59 -13.04 0.10 6.76
C GLU A 59 -13.09 -1.33 7.30
N GLU A 60 -13.82 -1.54 8.40
CA GLU A 60 -13.95 -2.84 9.04
C GLU A 60 -15.18 -3.58 8.50
N GLU A 61 -14.99 -4.81 8.00
CA GLU A 61 -16.05 -5.72 7.57
C GLU A 61 -16.06 -6.99 8.45
N PRO A 62 -16.55 -6.89 9.70
CA PRO A 62 -16.50 -8.00 10.66
C PRO A 62 -17.26 -9.24 10.20
N GLU A 63 -18.33 -9.10 9.41
CA GLU A 63 -19.09 -10.22 8.82
C GLU A 63 -18.25 -11.09 7.88
N ASN A 64 -17.21 -10.51 7.27
CA ASN A 64 -16.30 -11.16 6.35
C ASN A 64 -14.93 -11.49 7.00
N ALA A 65 -14.77 -11.18 8.30
CA ALA A 65 -13.48 -11.23 8.99
C ALA A 65 -12.37 -10.51 8.21
N LEU A 66 -12.67 -9.30 7.72
CA LEU A 66 -11.84 -8.55 6.78
C LEU A 66 -11.77 -7.07 7.19
N TRP A 67 -10.62 -6.44 7.00
CA TRP A 67 -10.54 -4.98 6.90
C TRP A 67 -10.12 -4.56 5.49
N ARG A 68 -10.81 -3.59 4.90
CA ARG A 68 -10.33 -2.88 3.71
C ARG A 68 -9.49 -1.70 4.15
N VAL A 69 -8.29 -1.58 3.59
CA VAL A 69 -7.32 -0.56 3.97
C VAL A 69 -6.85 0.19 2.75
N ARG A 70 -6.86 1.51 2.83
CA ARG A 70 -6.24 2.40 1.83
C ARG A 70 -5.13 3.20 2.51
N GLN A 71 -3.91 3.05 2.02
CA GLN A 71 -2.78 3.91 2.36
C GLN A 71 -2.58 4.89 1.22
N ILE A 72 -2.93 6.15 1.46
CA ILE A 72 -2.74 7.25 0.52
C ILE A 72 -1.26 7.64 0.51
N PHE A 73 -0.76 8.02 -0.67
CA PHE A 73 0.57 8.56 -0.88
C PHE A 73 0.62 10.05 -0.52
N ASP A 74 1.71 10.45 0.13
CA ASP A 74 2.02 11.84 0.44
C ASP A 74 2.81 12.43 -0.74
N ASP A 75 2.09 12.95 -1.73
CA ASP A 75 2.68 13.56 -2.93
C ASP A 75 3.06 15.04 -2.69
N PRO A 76 4.01 15.59 -3.45
CA PRO A 76 4.51 16.95 -3.24
C PRO A 76 3.49 18.06 -3.50
N SER A 77 2.43 17.78 -4.26
CA SER A 77 1.35 18.73 -4.55
C SER A 77 0.24 18.71 -3.49
N GLY A 78 0.19 17.66 -2.67
CA GLY A 78 -0.84 17.42 -1.66
C GLY A 78 -2.19 17.04 -2.25
N ASP A 79 -2.18 16.47 -3.47
CA ASP A 79 -3.40 16.06 -4.19
C ASP A 79 -4.04 14.83 -3.53
N HIS A 80 -3.23 13.92 -2.98
CA HIS A 80 -3.64 12.76 -2.20
C HIS A 80 -4.61 11.81 -2.91
N ASP A 81 -4.48 11.68 -4.23
CA ASP A 81 -5.31 10.83 -5.09
C ASP A 81 -4.67 9.45 -5.35
N TRP A 82 -3.35 9.30 -5.21
CA TRP A 82 -2.65 8.02 -5.33
C TRP A 82 -2.57 7.23 -4.01
N GLY A 83 -2.42 5.90 -4.12
CA GLY A 83 -2.19 5.05 -2.95
C GLY A 83 -2.26 3.55 -3.21
N ILE A 84 -2.18 2.80 -2.11
CA ILE A 84 -2.24 1.34 -2.07
C ILE A 84 -3.57 0.94 -1.42
N SER A 85 -4.37 0.15 -2.14
CA SER A 85 -5.53 -0.55 -1.62
C SER A 85 -5.13 -1.97 -1.21
N ALA A 86 -5.59 -2.42 -0.06
CA ALA A 86 -5.31 -3.75 0.45
C ALA A 86 -6.45 -4.27 1.31
N GLU A 87 -6.43 -5.57 1.53
CA GLU A 87 -7.31 -6.27 2.45
C GLU A 87 -6.48 -6.92 3.57
N VAL A 88 -6.95 -6.83 4.81
CA VAL A 88 -6.38 -7.53 5.96
C VAL A 88 -7.30 -8.70 6.30
N ASP A 89 -6.82 -9.92 6.10
CA ASP A 89 -7.54 -11.14 6.40
C ASP A 89 -7.39 -11.45 7.89
N LEU A 90 -8.45 -11.23 8.68
CA LEU A 90 -8.38 -11.37 10.14
C LEU A 90 -8.26 -12.83 10.55
N THR A 91 -8.87 -13.75 9.82
CA THR A 91 -8.79 -15.20 10.11
C THR A 91 -7.37 -15.70 9.91
N ALA A 92 -6.75 -15.35 8.79
CA ALA A 92 -5.35 -15.70 8.53
C ALA A 92 -4.40 -14.98 9.50
N SER A 93 -4.70 -13.72 9.84
CA SER A 93 -3.90 -12.95 10.79
C SER A 93 -3.88 -13.59 12.19
N ASP A 94 -5.03 -14.07 12.67
CA ASP A 94 -5.15 -14.78 13.94
C ASP A 94 -4.35 -16.08 13.94
N ALA A 95 -4.37 -16.82 12.82
CA ALA A 95 -3.63 -18.08 12.68
C ALA A 95 -2.10 -17.87 12.64
N GLU A 96 -1.64 -16.79 12.00
CA GLU A 96 -0.21 -16.51 11.82
C GLU A 96 0.40 -15.67 12.95
N GLY A 97 -0.43 -15.08 13.81
CA GLY A 97 0.03 -14.19 14.89
C GLY A 97 0.62 -12.86 14.37
N ARG A 98 0.33 -12.50 13.12
CA ARG A 98 0.76 -11.27 12.45
C ARG A 98 -0.29 -10.85 11.43
N ALA A 99 -0.33 -9.56 11.07
CA ALA A 99 -1.22 -9.11 10.02
C ALA A 99 -0.89 -9.80 8.67
N VAL A 100 -1.91 -10.44 8.08
CA VAL A 100 -1.90 -10.97 6.72
C VAL A 100 -2.59 -9.94 5.84
N VAL A 101 -1.75 -9.20 5.09
CA VAL A 101 -2.18 -8.11 4.21
C VAL A 101 -2.06 -8.59 2.77
N ARG A 102 -3.10 -8.39 1.97
CA ARG A 102 -3.12 -8.67 0.53
C ARG A 102 -3.37 -7.38 -0.23
N VAL A 103 -2.39 -6.94 -1.02
CA VAL A 103 -2.56 -5.76 -1.89
C VAL A 103 -3.56 -6.11 -2.99
N THR A 104 -4.53 -5.22 -3.20
CA THR A 104 -5.58 -5.40 -4.21
C THR A 104 -5.44 -4.41 -5.36
N ASP A 105 -4.88 -3.22 -5.10
CA ASP A 105 -4.66 -2.20 -6.13
C ASP A 105 -3.56 -1.20 -5.71
N VAL A 106 -2.87 -0.63 -6.69
CA VAL A 106 -1.95 0.51 -6.54
C VAL A 106 -2.22 1.48 -7.68
N GLY A 107 -2.66 2.69 -7.36
CA GLY A 107 -3.16 3.62 -8.37
C GLY A 107 -3.91 4.81 -7.78
N GLN A 108 -4.54 5.59 -8.66
CA GLN A 108 -5.43 6.70 -8.30
C GLN A 108 -6.75 6.19 -7.66
N LEU A 109 -7.43 7.08 -6.93
CA LEU A 109 -8.71 6.88 -6.24
C LEU A 109 -9.92 6.85 -7.19
#